data_AF-C6J0S7-F1
#
_entry.id   AF-C6J0S7-F1
#
_cell.length_a   1.000
_cell.length_b   1.000
_cell.length_c   1.000
_cell.angle_alpha   90.00
_cell.angle_beta   90.00
_cell.angle_gamma   90.00
#
_symmetry.space_group_name_H-M   'P 1'
#
loop_
_entity.id
_entity.type
_entity.pdbx_description
1 polymer ?
#
loop_
_entity_poly.entity_id
_entity_poly.type
_entity_poly.pdbx_seq_one_letter_code
_entity_poly.pdbx_strand_id
1 'polypeptide(L)'
;MRTLIRPSHNHRRNQRLQARRRRIGRRLKYVKENDLAHGQWSRWCSESIGMDRKTADKFIVVFDELGGDDSTSSQIGISALYEIATLPPEERTREHTLKSGETKTPDEMTVRELREVKAALKEERERCERERQAREKAEMVRDTLESIGGQTPRVVKL
;
A
#
# COMPACT_ATOMS: atom_id res chain seq x y z
N MET A 1 28.30 -25.75 -13.29
CA MET A 1 29.08 -24.74 -12.55
C MET A 1 28.20 -23.52 -12.32
N ARG A 2 27.79 -23.24 -11.06
CA ARG A 2 27.03 -22.03 -10.71
C ARG A 2 28.02 -20.87 -10.55
N THR A 3 28.01 -19.92 -11.48
CA THR A 3 28.78 -18.68 -11.37
C THR A 3 28.24 -17.86 -10.20
N LEU A 4 28.99 -17.82 -9.10
CA LEU A 4 28.73 -16.89 -7.99
C LEU A 4 29.09 -15.48 -8.46
N ILE A 5 28.09 -14.74 -8.95
CA ILE A 5 28.22 -13.30 -9.20
C ILE A 5 28.55 -12.65 -7.85
N ARG A 6 29.82 -12.28 -7.64
CA ARG A 6 30.24 -11.52 -6.45
C ARG A 6 29.52 -10.16 -6.49
N PRO A 7 28.71 -9.80 -5.47
CA PRO A 7 28.02 -8.52 -5.49
C PRO A 7 29.02 -7.37 -5.41
N SER A 8 28.81 -6.34 -6.25
CA SER A 8 29.62 -5.12 -6.28
C SER A 8 29.77 -4.49 -4.89
N HIS A 9 30.88 -3.78 -4.64
CA HIS A 9 31.21 -3.15 -3.35
C HIS A 9 30.09 -2.20 -2.86
N ASN A 10 29.29 -1.64 -3.78
CA ASN A 10 28.14 -0.78 -3.50
C ASN A 10 26.94 -1.57 -2.92
N HIS A 11 26.77 -2.83 -3.32
CA HIS A 11 25.71 -3.71 -2.86
C HIS A 11 25.84 -4.07 -1.36
N ARG A 12 27.07 -4.30 -0.88
CA ARG A 12 27.33 -4.61 0.55
C ARG A 12 27.13 -3.41 1.47
N ARG A 13 27.42 -2.19 1.01
CA ARG A 13 27.13 -0.95 1.76
C ARG A 13 25.63 -0.68 1.83
N ASN A 14 24.92 -0.89 0.72
CA ASN A 14 23.47 -0.73 0.68
C ASN A 14 22.74 -1.74 1.58
N GLN A 15 23.16 -3.00 1.61
CA GLN A 15 22.59 -4.01 2.52
C GLN A 15 22.70 -3.62 4.02
N ARG A 16 23.81 -2.99 4.45
CA ARG A 16 24.00 -2.58 5.86
C ARG A 16 23.04 -1.46 6.28
N LEU A 17 22.77 -0.52 5.38
CA LEU A 17 21.82 0.58 5.63
C LEU A 17 20.36 0.08 5.62
N GLN A 18 20.02 -0.90 4.77
CA GLN A 18 18.71 -1.57 4.82
C GLN A 18 18.50 -2.34 6.12
N ALA A 19 19.51 -3.09 6.57
CA ALA A 19 19.47 -3.80 7.84
C ALA A 19 19.24 -2.84 9.03
N ARG A 20 19.78 -1.62 8.98
CA ARG A 20 19.59 -0.61 10.03
C ARG A 20 18.16 -0.09 10.09
N ARG A 21 17.53 0.21 8.95
CA ARG A 21 16.13 0.69 8.90
C ARG A 21 15.15 -0.37 9.39
N ARG A 22 15.34 -1.63 8.97
CA ARG A 22 14.55 -2.76 9.47
C ARG A 22 14.67 -2.93 10.98
N ARG A 23 15.89 -2.81 11.53
CA ARG A 23 16.12 -2.88 12.98
C ARG A 23 15.42 -1.75 13.74
N ILE A 24 15.39 -0.53 13.17
CA ILE A 24 14.68 0.61 13.78
C ILE A 24 13.18 0.33 13.81
N GLY A 25 12.56 -0.02 12.68
CA GLY A 25 11.12 -0.31 12.62
C GLY A 25 10.72 -1.44 13.56
N ARG A 26 11.48 -2.55 13.59
CA ARG A 26 11.25 -3.66 14.53
C ARG A 26 11.29 -3.22 15.99
N ARG A 27 12.30 -2.43 16.39
CA ARG A 27 12.44 -1.96 17.78
C ARG A 27 11.33 -1.00 18.17
N LEU A 28 10.97 -0.09 17.26
CA LEU A 28 9.87 0.84 17.47
C LEU A 28 8.55 0.10 17.64
N LYS A 29 8.29 -0.93 16.82
CA LYS A 29 7.11 -1.80 16.94
C LYS A 29 7.07 -2.50 18.29
N TYR A 30 8.17 -3.15 18.66
CA TYR A 30 8.26 -3.85 19.94
C TYR A 30 7.94 -2.94 21.12
N VAL A 31 8.57 -1.77 21.20
CA VAL A 31 8.34 -0.80 22.29
C VAL A 31 6.88 -0.33 22.30
N LYS A 32 6.31 -0.03 21.12
CA LYS A 32 4.93 0.44 20.98
C LYS A 32 3.91 -0.60 21.46
N GLU A 33 4.17 -1.89 21.21
CA GLU A 33 3.24 -2.98 21.51
C GLU A 33 3.44 -3.60 22.90
N ASN A 34 4.66 -3.56 23.45
CA ASN A 34 5.01 -4.32 24.66
C ASN A 34 5.40 -3.42 25.85
N ASP A 35 6.03 -2.28 25.60
CA ASP A 35 6.64 -1.46 26.67
C ASP A 35 5.82 -0.21 27.02
N LEU A 36 4.79 0.12 26.23
CA LEU A 36 4.05 1.37 26.36
C LEU A 36 2.54 1.14 26.54
N ALA A 37 1.98 1.80 27.54
CA ALA A 37 0.53 1.89 27.72
C ALA A 37 -0.12 2.76 26.62
N HIS A 38 -1.43 2.56 26.40
CA HIS A 38 -2.21 3.37 25.47
C HIS A 38 -2.03 4.88 25.74
N GLY A 39 -1.79 5.65 24.67
CA GLY A 39 -1.59 7.10 24.72
C GLY A 39 -0.15 7.56 24.98
N GLN A 40 0.76 6.68 25.44
CA GLN A 40 2.15 7.08 25.75
C GLN A 40 3.06 7.17 24.51
N TRP A 41 2.66 6.57 23.39
CA TRP A 41 3.49 6.47 22.19
C TRP A 41 4.01 7.82 21.68
N SER A 42 3.14 8.83 21.61
CA SER A 42 3.53 10.15 21.08
C SER A 42 4.58 10.81 21.97
N ARG A 43 4.39 10.72 23.28
CA ARG A 43 5.28 11.31 24.28
C ARG A 43 6.64 10.61 24.30
N TRP A 44 6.63 9.29 24.27
CA TRP A 44 7.85 8.49 24.20
C TRP A 44 8.67 8.80 22.93
N CYS A 45 8.01 8.91 21.78
CA CYS A 45 8.67 9.29 20.52
C CYS A 45 9.43 10.62 20.65
N SER A 46 8.77 11.66 21.18
CA SER A 46 9.39 12.98 21.29
C SER A 46 10.43 13.07 22.40
N GLU A 47 10.11 12.56 23.60
CA GLU A 47 10.93 12.79 24.81
C GLU A 47 12.07 11.78 24.93
N SER A 48 11.88 10.53 24.49
CA SER A 48 12.89 9.47 24.69
C SER A 48 13.81 9.28 23.50
N ILE A 49 13.32 9.44 22.28
CA ILE A 49 14.11 9.21 21.05
C ILE A 49 14.23 10.44 20.14
N GLY A 50 13.63 11.57 20.51
CA GLY A 50 13.70 12.82 19.74
C GLY A 50 13.13 12.70 18.32
N MET A 51 12.15 11.83 18.10
CA MET A 51 11.56 11.54 16.79
C MET A 51 10.10 11.96 16.76
N ASP A 52 9.66 12.56 15.66
CA ASP A 52 8.24 12.79 15.43
C ASP A 52 7.48 11.46 15.33
N ARG A 53 6.31 11.40 15.99
CA ARG A 53 5.45 10.21 16.01
C ARG A 53 5.15 9.70 14.61
N LYS A 54 4.84 10.58 13.65
CA LYS A 54 4.50 10.15 12.27
C LYS A 54 5.69 9.50 11.60
N THR A 55 6.90 9.99 11.85
CA THR A 55 8.12 9.38 11.34
C THR A 55 8.35 8.00 11.95
N ALA A 56 8.16 7.85 13.27
CA ALA A 56 8.26 6.56 13.95
C ALA A 56 7.22 5.54 13.42
N ASP A 57 5.97 5.99 13.22
CA ASP A 57 4.91 5.16 12.64
C ASP A 57 5.26 4.70 11.22
N LYS A 58 5.85 5.56 10.38
CA LYS A 58 6.33 5.17 9.04
C LYS A 58 7.36 4.04 9.10
N PHE A 59 8.30 4.10 10.04
CA PHE A 59 9.29 3.04 10.22
C PHE A 59 8.66 1.69 10.59
N ILE A 60 7.62 1.71 11.43
CA ILE A 60 6.88 0.50 11.80
C ILE A 60 6.16 -0.07 10.56
N VAL A 61 5.41 0.75 9.84
CA VAL A 61 4.68 0.32 8.63
C VAL A 61 5.62 -0.25 7.58
N VAL A 62 6.73 0.44 7.30
CA VAL A 62 7.74 -0.05 6.35
C VAL A 62 8.35 -1.38 6.80
N PHE A 63 8.54 -1.57 8.11
CA PHE A 63 9.04 -2.84 8.64
C PHE A 63 8.02 -3.97 8.49
N ASP A 64 6.75 -3.72 8.75
CA ASP A 64 5.69 -4.73 8.65
C ASP A 64 5.41 -5.14 7.20
N GLU A 65 5.36 -4.16 6.29
CA GLU A 65 4.94 -4.38 4.91
C GLU A 65 6.08 -4.82 3.98
N LEU A 66 7.32 -4.38 4.24
CA LEU A 66 8.49 -4.64 3.39
C LEU A 66 9.57 -5.47 4.11
N GLY A 67 9.23 -6.09 5.25
CA GLY A 67 10.15 -6.71 6.20
C GLY A 67 11.08 -7.82 5.69
N GLY A 68 10.93 -8.28 4.45
CA GLY A 68 11.64 -9.43 3.87
C GLY A 68 12.66 -9.07 2.78
N ASP A 69 12.24 -8.37 1.73
CA ASP A 69 13.05 -8.04 0.54
C ASP A 69 12.39 -6.83 -0.17
N ASP A 70 13.07 -6.26 -1.16
CA ASP A 70 12.54 -5.24 -2.11
C ASP A 70 12.49 -3.77 -1.70
N SER A 71 13.48 -3.28 -0.95
CA SER A 71 13.92 -1.91 -1.23
C SER A 71 15.42 -1.91 -1.42
N THR A 72 15.85 -1.96 -2.67
CA THR A 72 17.25 -2.18 -3.06
C THR A 72 18.11 -0.92 -2.89
N SER A 73 17.49 0.23 -2.63
CA SER A 73 18.19 1.51 -2.57
C SER A 73 18.23 2.11 -1.17
N SER A 74 19.45 2.25 -0.63
CA SER A 74 19.72 3.03 0.59
C SER A 74 19.52 4.53 0.38
N GLN A 75 19.28 4.96 -0.86
CA GLN A 75 19.07 6.36 -1.25
C GLN A 75 17.58 6.75 -1.15
N ILE A 76 16.65 5.80 -1.12
CA ILE A 76 15.21 6.09 -0.98
C ILE A 76 14.94 6.58 0.44
N GLY A 77 14.29 7.74 0.61
CA GLY A 77 13.89 8.25 1.92
C GLY A 77 12.77 7.43 2.57
N ILE A 78 12.65 7.47 3.90
CA ILE A 78 11.61 6.71 4.63
C ILE A 78 10.19 7.06 4.17
N SER A 79 9.95 8.30 3.73
CA SER A 79 8.65 8.71 3.19
C SER A 79 8.33 8.00 1.88
N ALA A 80 9.28 7.87 0.95
CA ALA A 80 9.03 7.14 -0.30
C ALA A 80 8.85 5.64 -0.04
N LEU A 81 9.66 5.04 0.85
CA LEU A 81 9.44 3.67 1.29
C LEU A 81 8.07 3.45 1.92
N TYR A 82 7.59 4.40 2.72
CA TYR A 82 6.24 4.35 3.29
C TYR A 82 5.17 4.41 2.20
N GLU A 83 5.34 5.27 1.19
CA GLU A 83 4.40 5.32 0.07
C GLU A 83 4.38 3.97 -0.68
N ILE A 84 5.55 3.36 -0.96
CA ILE A 84 5.65 2.03 -1.59
C ILE A 84 5.02 0.94 -0.70
N ALA A 85 5.31 0.95 0.59
CA ALA A 85 4.79 -0.01 1.57
C ALA A 85 3.25 -0.01 1.64
N THR A 86 2.61 1.12 1.30
CA THR A 86 1.15 1.26 1.33
C THR A 86 0.51 1.11 -0.04
N LEU A 87 1.28 0.75 -1.07
CA LEU A 87 0.75 0.23 -2.33
C LEU A 87 0.39 -1.27 -2.17
N PRO A 88 -0.61 -1.76 -2.93
CA PRO A 88 -0.84 -3.20 -3.06
C PRO A 88 0.44 -3.91 -3.50
N PRO A 89 0.75 -5.13 -3.00
CA PRO A 89 2.00 -5.84 -3.32
C PRO A 89 2.30 -5.93 -4.81
N GLU A 90 1.28 -6.24 -5.63
CA GLU A 90 1.40 -6.37 -7.09
C GLU A 90 1.86 -5.07 -7.78
N GLU A 91 1.51 -3.92 -7.20
CA GLU A 91 1.81 -2.60 -7.77
C GLU A 91 3.18 -2.08 -7.33
N ARG A 92 3.86 -2.75 -6.38
CA ARG A 92 5.15 -2.30 -5.83
C ARG A 92 6.33 -2.54 -6.79
N THR A 93 6.20 -3.51 -7.69
CA THR A 93 7.24 -3.87 -8.68
C THR A 93 6.80 -3.60 -10.12
N ARG A 94 5.51 -3.35 -10.35
CA ARG A 94 4.95 -3.05 -11.66
C ARG A 94 5.33 -1.64 -12.11
N GLU A 95 5.59 -1.48 -13.39
CA GLU A 95 5.81 -0.18 -14.01
C GLU A 95 4.51 0.64 -14.09
N HIS A 96 4.58 1.93 -13.79
CA HIS A 96 3.48 2.87 -13.93
C HIS A 96 3.84 4.01 -14.86
N THR A 97 2.90 4.38 -15.72
CA THR A 97 3.01 5.57 -16.56
C THR A 97 2.54 6.79 -15.77
N LEU A 98 3.43 7.75 -15.60
CA LEU A 98 3.20 8.98 -14.87
C LEU A 98 2.49 10.02 -15.75
N LYS A 99 1.98 11.09 -15.13
CA LYS A 99 1.38 12.23 -15.84
C LYS A 99 2.39 12.96 -16.75
N SER A 100 3.69 12.82 -16.48
CA SER A 100 4.76 13.33 -17.34
C SER A 100 4.95 12.52 -18.62
N GLY A 101 4.32 11.34 -18.73
CA GLY A 101 4.53 10.39 -19.82
C GLY A 101 5.70 9.42 -19.61
N GLU A 102 6.48 9.60 -18.54
CA GLU A 102 7.54 8.66 -18.17
C GLU A 102 6.96 7.40 -17.54
N THR A 103 7.54 6.25 -17.89
CA THR A 103 7.22 4.96 -17.25
C THR A 103 8.34 4.61 -16.28
N LYS A 104 8.00 4.41 -15.01
CA LYS A 104 8.96 4.13 -13.92
C LYS A 104 8.43 3.01 -13.05
N THR A 105 9.32 2.33 -12.34
CA THR A 105 8.94 1.49 -11.20
C THR A 105 8.85 2.32 -9.90
N PRO A 106 8.05 1.90 -8.91
CA PRO A 106 7.87 2.65 -7.67
C PRO A 106 9.16 2.96 -6.89
N ASP A 107 10.20 2.14 -7.01
CA ASP A 107 11.49 2.37 -6.35
C ASP A 107 12.33 3.49 -6.99
N GLU A 108 12.02 3.86 -8.24
CA GLU A 108 12.63 4.98 -8.97
C GLU A 108 11.83 6.28 -8.85
N MET A 109 10.62 6.21 -8.30
CA MET A 109 9.71 7.35 -8.18
C MET A 109 10.00 8.23 -6.97
N THR A 110 9.74 9.51 -7.15
CA THR A 110 9.63 10.48 -6.05
C THR A 110 8.35 10.25 -5.25
N VAL A 111 8.30 10.80 -4.03
CA VAL A 111 7.11 10.75 -3.17
C VAL A 111 5.88 11.33 -3.86
N ARG A 112 6.05 12.38 -4.67
CA ARG A 112 4.94 13.01 -5.40
C ARG A 112 4.38 12.06 -6.47
N GLU A 113 5.25 11.47 -7.28
CA GLU A 113 4.87 10.50 -8.30
C GLU A 113 4.18 9.27 -7.68
N LEU A 114 4.69 8.73 -6.57
CA LEU A 114 4.06 7.62 -5.84
C LEU A 114 2.63 7.95 -5.37
N ARG A 115 2.40 9.20 -4.94
CA ARG A 115 1.06 9.66 -4.55
C ARG A 115 0.13 9.81 -5.73
N GLU A 116 0.65 10.23 -6.87
CA GLU A 116 -0.11 10.29 -8.12
C GLU A 116 -0.54 8.89 -8.58
N VAL A 117 0.37 7.91 -8.55
CA VAL A 117 0.06 6.51 -8.87
C VAL A 117 -1.03 5.97 -7.94
N LYS A 118 -0.92 6.21 -6.63
CA LYS A 118 -1.96 5.80 -5.68
C LYS A 118 -3.32 6.42 -5.94
N ALA A 119 -3.34 7.72 -6.26
CA ALA A 119 -4.58 8.41 -6.57
C ALA A 119 -5.24 7.80 -7.81
N ALA A 120 -4.46 7.55 -8.87
CA ALA A 120 -4.95 6.92 -10.10
C ALA A 120 -5.50 5.50 -9.84
N LEU A 121 -4.77 4.65 -9.12
CA LEU A 121 -5.21 3.30 -8.76
C LEU A 121 -6.50 3.31 -7.92
N LYS A 122 -6.64 4.29 -7.01
CA LYS A 122 -7.84 4.45 -6.20
C LYS A 122 -9.04 4.84 -7.07
N GLU A 123 -8.87 5.82 -7.94
CA GLU A 123 -9.92 6.27 -8.87
C GLU A 123 -10.38 5.14 -9.81
N GLU A 124 -9.45 4.35 -10.32
CA GLU A 124 -9.74 3.17 -11.16
C GLU A 124 -10.55 2.13 -10.38
N ARG A 125 -10.14 1.78 -9.16
CA ARG A 125 -10.87 0.85 -8.29
C ARG A 125 -12.28 1.34 -7.99
N GLU A 126 -12.43 2.61 -7.62
CA GLU A 126 -13.74 3.20 -7.34
C GLU A 126 -14.64 3.28 -8.57
N ARG A 127 -14.07 3.45 -9.77
CA ARG A 127 -14.82 3.38 -11.03
C ARG A 127 -15.30 1.95 -11.29
N CYS A 128 -14.40 0.98 -11.22
CA CYS A 128 -14.72 -0.43 -11.43
C CYS A 128 -15.80 -0.92 -10.47
N GLU A 129 -15.69 -0.56 -9.18
CA GLU A 129 -16.68 -0.91 -8.16
C GLU A 129 -18.05 -0.27 -8.44
N ARG A 130 -18.09 1.01 -8.84
CA ARG A 130 -19.34 1.68 -9.23
C ARG A 130 -20.00 1.02 -10.44
N GLU A 131 -19.21 0.65 -11.45
CA GLU A 131 -19.72 -0.03 -12.64
C GLU A 131 -20.26 -1.42 -12.30
N ARG A 132 -19.58 -2.16 -11.43
CA ARG A 132 -20.05 -3.45 -10.94
C ARG A 132 -21.37 -3.32 -10.18
N GLN A 133 -21.47 -2.40 -9.24
CA GLN A 133 -22.71 -2.15 -8.48
C GLN A 133 -23.86 -1.70 -9.39
N ALA A 134 -23.56 -0.91 -10.43
CA ALA A 134 -24.57 -0.51 -11.41
C ALA A 134 -25.09 -1.70 -12.22
N ARG A 135 -24.21 -2.62 -12.63
CA ARG A 135 -24.58 -3.86 -13.33
C ARG A 135 -25.44 -4.77 -12.45
N GLU A 136 -25.02 -5.01 -11.21
CA GLU A 136 -25.76 -5.83 -10.25
C GLU A 136 -27.16 -5.24 -9.96
N LYS A 137 -27.26 -3.91 -9.81
CA LYS A 137 -28.56 -3.23 -9.65
C LYS A 137 -29.44 -3.36 -10.90
N ALA A 138 -28.87 -3.22 -12.09
CA ALA A 138 -29.61 -3.35 -13.35
C ALA A 138 -30.14 -4.78 -13.55
N GLU A 139 -29.37 -5.79 -13.14
CA GLU A 139 -29.77 -7.19 -13.14
C GLU A 139 -30.92 -7.45 -12.17
N MET A 140 -30.80 -7.02 -10.91
CA MET A 140 -31.90 -7.16 -9.93
C MET A 140 -33.21 -6.51 -10.38
N VAL A 141 -33.13 -5.33 -11.01
CA VAL A 141 -34.32 -4.64 -11.55
C VAL A 141 -34.94 -5.44 -12.69
N ARG A 142 -34.13 -6.02 -13.59
CA ARG A 142 -34.61 -6.87 -14.68
C ARG A 142 -35.34 -8.11 -14.15
N ASP A 143 -34.73 -8.82 -13.21
CA ASP A 143 -35.29 -10.03 -12.61
C ASP A 143 -36.62 -9.74 -11.90
N THR A 144 -36.70 -8.59 -11.21
CA THR A 144 -37.93 -8.13 -10.57
C THR A 144 -39.05 -7.86 -11.58
N LEU A 145 -38.73 -7.19 -12.70
CA LEU A 145 -39.71 -6.92 -13.77
C LEU A 145 -40.22 -8.20 -14.43
N GLU A 146 -39.34 -9.18 -14.67
CA GLU A 146 -39.71 -10.49 -15.22
C GLU A 146 -40.62 -11.26 -14.26
N SER A 147 -40.33 -11.23 -12.95
CA SER A 147 -41.18 -11.86 -11.94
C SER A 147 -42.58 -11.23 -11.84
N ILE A 148 -42.72 -9.93 -12.10
CA ILE A 148 -44.02 -9.24 -12.10
C ILE A 148 -44.80 -9.55 -13.38
N GLY A 149 -44.13 -9.56 -14.54
CA GLY A 149 -44.75 -9.86 -15.84
C GLY A 149 -45.33 -11.27 -15.97
N GLY A 150 -44.85 -12.23 -15.17
CA GLY A 150 -45.35 -13.61 -15.14
C GLY A 150 -46.64 -13.84 -14.35
N GLN A 151 -47.11 -12.87 -13.55
CA GLN A 151 -48.37 -12.99 -12.82
C GLN A 151 -49.56 -12.56 -13.68
N THR A 152 -50.21 -13.51 -14.35
CA THR A 152 -51.50 -13.25 -15.01
C THR A 152 -52.53 -12.80 -13.97
N PRO A 153 -53.26 -11.69 -14.19
CA PRO A 153 -54.24 -11.19 -13.22
C PRO A 153 -55.32 -12.25 -12.98
N ARG A 154 -55.52 -12.63 -11.72
CA ARG A 154 -56.67 -13.46 -11.31
C ARG A 154 -57.94 -12.63 -11.50
N VAL A 155 -58.60 -12.83 -12.63
CA VAL A 155 -59.91 -12.24 -12.88
C VAL A 155 -60.90 -12.91 -11.92
N VAL A 156 -61.26 -12.21 -10.84
CA VAL A 156 -62.32 -12.64 -9.93
C VAL A 156 -63.64 -12.43 -10.66
N LYS A 157 -64.27 -13.51 -11.11
CA LYS A 157 -65.64 -13.45 -11.62
C LYS A 157 -66.58 -13.29 -10.43
N LEU A 158 -67.36 -12.20 -10.44
CA LEU A 158 -68.51 -11.96 -9.57
C LEU A 158 -69.72 -12.78 -10.01
#